data_AF-A0A3C0Z534-F1
#
_entry.id   AF-A0A3C0Z534-F1
#
_cell.length_a   1.000
_cell.length_b   1.000
_cell.length_c   1.000
_cell.angle_alpha   90.00
_cell.angle_beta   90.00
_cell.angle_gamma   90.00
#
_symmetry.space_group_name_H-M   'P 1'
#
loop_
_entity.id
_entity.type
_entity.pdbx_description
1 polymer ?
#
loop_
_entity_poly.entity_id
_entity_poly.type
_entity_poly.pdbx_seq_one_letter_code
_entity_poly.pdbx_strand_id
1 'polypeptide(L)'
;MLNLLLKTKKIRFLPLLLCFSIWYVQAVGQKKTDNFRWDDGQKVLFLGNSITYAGQYVAMTESLFLSSHPKRKPQFINSGLPSETVSGLSEPNHADGKFPRPCLFDRLDNVLDKIKPEVVFVCYGMNDGIYLPFDAIRFEAYKNGIIRLHKRLVDQGVKRILWMTPPVHDDPQLRLNGYNKVLDRYAEWLIGYAKMQSWEIIDLHFPMRRYLEAKIEKDAQFKLAADGVHPGELGHWLMAKEIVQHLMPDFPIESAWDDNLRSQPKLRQLYTLVLKRQTMMKDAWLTYTGHKRPGLSKGIPVEDASKAYAVIQDEIKALGF
;
A
#
# COMPACT_ATOMS: atom_id res chain seq x y z
N MET A 1 63.88 46.89 44.08
CA MET A 1 62.84 46.30 44.95
C MET A 1 61.51 46.69 44.32
N LEU A 2 60.64 45.82 43.82
CA LEU A 2 60.17 44.55 44.35
C LEU A 2 59.63 43.73 43.16
N ASN A 3 60.03 42.46 43.07
CA ASN A 3 59.48 41.47 42.15
C ASN A 3 58.03 41.15 42.53
N LEU A 4 57.11 41.07 41.55
CA LEU A 4 55.86 40.36 41.72
C LEU A 4 55.66 39.37 40.57
N LEU A 5 55.81 38.09 40.92
CA LEU A 5 55.54 36.94 40.06
C LEU A 5 54.04 36.84 39.77
N LEU A 6 53.67 36.77 38.49
CA LEU A 6 52.38 36.22 38.06
C LEU A 6 52.63 35.08 37.07
N LYS A 7 52.42 33.85 37.56
CA LYS A 7 52.45 32.60 36.80
C LYS A 7 51.31 32.61 35.76
N THR A 8 51.66 32.65 34.48
CA THR A 8 50.72 32.41 33.38
C THR A 8 50.48 30.91 33.22
N LYS A 9 49.28 30.43 33.59
CA LYS A 9 48.81 29.08 33.21
C LYS A 9 48.51 29.10 31.70
N LYS A 10 49.31 28.37 30.92
CA LYS A 10 48.99 28.06 29.51
C LYS A 10 47.78 27.13 29.48
N ILE A 11 46.61 27.66 29.15
CA ILE A 11 45.44 26.87 28.76
C ILE A 11 45.72 26.37 27.34
N ARG A 12 46.01 25.07 27.20
CA ARG A 12 46.09 24.39 25.90
C ARG A 12 44.65 24.25 25.37
N PHE A 13 44.29 25.05 24.38
CA PHE A 13 43.12 24.78 23.54
C PHE A 13 43.42 23.54 22.69
N LEU A 14 42.80 22.42 23.05
CA LEU A 14 42.74 21.23 22.21
C LEU A 14 41.53 21.42 21.27
N PRO A 15 41.69 21.45 19.94
CA PRO A 15 40.53 21.49 19.05
C PRO A 15 39.88 20.11 19.10
N LEU A 16 38.72 20.03 19.74
CA LEU A 16 37.85 18.86 19.65
C LEU A 16 37.28 18.84 18.22
N LEU A 17 37.91 18.06 17.33
CA LEU A 17 37.36 17.73 16.03
C LEU A 17 36.08 16.91 16.25
N LEU A 18 34.94 17.59 16.28
CA LEU A 18 33.63 16.96 16.15
C LEU A 18 33.52 16.39 14.73
N CYS A 19 33.91 15.13 14.57
CA CYS A 19 33.55 14.34 13.40
C CYS A 19 32.03 14.13 13.42
N PHE A 20 31.29 15.04 12.78
CA PHE A 20 29.93 14.76 12.33
C PHE A 20 30.01 13.68 11.25
N SER A 21 29.98 12.41 11.65
CA SER A 21 29.71 11.33 10.73
C SER A 21 28.25 11.44 10.31
N ILE A 22 28.02 12.13 9.19
CA ILE A 22 26.77 12.04 8.44
C ILE A 22 26.69 10.59 7.98
N TRP A 23 25.89 9.78 8.67
CA TRP A 23 25.48 8.48 8.16
C TRP A 23 24.60 8.73 6.95
N TYR A 24 25.23 8.85 5.79
CA TYR A 24 24.55 8.74 4.51
C TYR A 24 24.01 7.31 4.45
N VAL A 25 22.73 7.13 4.77
CA VAL A 25 22.04 5.87 4.47
C VAL A 25 22.14 5.73 2.96
N GLN A 26 22.99 4.81 2.50
CA GLN A 26 23.11 4.53 1.08
C GLN A 26 21.74 4.10 0.58
N ALA A 27 21.17 4.96 -0.28
CA ALA A 27 20.02 4.70 -1.10
C ALA A 27 20.21 3.36 -1.83
N VAL A 28 19.55 2.30 -1.36
CA VAL A 28 19.47 1.06 -2.13
C VAL A 28 18.43 1.31 -3.21
N GLY A 29 18.90 1.71 -4.40
CA GLY A 29 18.04 1.81 -5.56
C GLY A 29 17.42 0.45 -5.88
N GLN A 30 16.16 0.44 -6.30
CA GLN A 30 15.56 -0.78 -6.83
C GLN A 30 16.29 -1.10 -8.14
N LYS A 31 16.97 -2.25 -8.22
CA LYS A 31 17.51 -2.71 -9.50
C LYS A 31 16.35 -2.81 -10.47
N LYS A 32 16.39 -2.03 -11.55
CA LYS A 32 15.42 -2.11 -12.64
C LYS A 32 15.38 -3.55 -13.13
N THR A 33 14.25 -4.22 -12.95
CA THR A 33 14.10 -5.63 -13.32
C THR A 33 13.68 -5.70 -14.79
N ASP A 34 14.59 -5.35 -15.69
CA ASP A 34 14.32 -5.38 -17.15
C ASP A 34 13.93 -6.79 -17.65
N ASN A 35 14.05 -7.82 -16.81
CA ASN A 35 13.65 -9.21 -17.06
C ASN A 35 12.71 -9.80 -15.98
N PHE A 36 11.89 -8.99 -15.27
CA PHE A 36 10.94 -9.55 -14.31
C PHE A 36 9.90 -10.42 -15.02
N ARG A 37 9.84 -11.71 -14.64
CA ARG A 37 8.88 -12.66 -15.19
C ARG A 37 7.87 -13.05 -14.12
N TRP A 38 6.60 -13.08 -14.53
CA TRP A 38 5.54 -13.67 -13.73
C TRP A 38 5.58 -15.19 -13.89
N ASP A 39 5.74 -15.88 -12.77
CA ASP A 39 5.85 -17.34 -12.72
C ASP A 39 4.68 -17.98 -11.98
N ASP A 40 4.45 -19.26 -12.25
CA ASP A 40 3.39 -20.03 -11.60
C ASP A 40 3.70 -20.20 -10.11
N GLY A 41 2.70 -19.94 -9.25
CA GLY A 41 2.84 -20.01 -7.80
C GLY A 41 3.62 -18.84 -7.18
N GLN A 42 4.08 -17.88 -7.98
CA GLN A 42 4.74 -16.67 -7.48
C GLN A 42 3.81 -15.89 -6.56
N LYS A 43 4.27 -15.56 -5.35
CA LYS A 43 3.45 -14.86 -4.35
C LYS A 43 3.53 -13.35 -4.53
N VAL A 44 2.37 -12.74 -4.77
CA VAL A 44 2.17 -11.31 -5.04
C VAL A 44 1.39 -10.71 -3.88
N LEU A 45 2.08 -10.11 -2.93
CA LEU A 45 1.48 -9.59 -1.71
C LEU A 45 1.01 -8.14 -1.87
N PHE A 46 -0.21 -7.85 -1.43
CA PHE A 46 -0.74 -6.50 -1.28
C PHE A 46 -0.74 -6.12 0.20
N LEU A 47 0.12 -5.18 0.56
CA LEU A 47 0.16 -4.54 1.87
C LEU A 47 -0.59 -3.21 1.83
N GLY A 48 -1.42 -2.98 2.83
CA GLY A 48 -2.15 -1.72 2.99
C GLY A 48 -3.14 -1.77 4.14
N ASN A 49 -4.05 -0.82 4.15
CA ASN A 49 -5.01 -0.63 5.24
C ASN A 49 -6.40 -1.22 4.92
N SER A 50 -7.47 -0.58 5.41
CA SER A 50 -8.86 -0.98 5.19
C SER A 50 -9.27 -0.99 3.72
N ILE A 51 -8.71 -0.11 2.90
CA ILE A 51 -9.02 -0.05 1.46
C ILE A 51 -8.44 -1.30 0.76
N THR A 52 -7.22 -1.69 1.11
CA THR A 52 -6.64 -2.97 0.68
C THR A 52 -7.43 -4.15 1.22
N TYR A 53 -7.84 -4.14 2.49
CA TYR A 53 -8.67 -5.19 3.09
C TYR A 53 -10.04 -5.36 2.37
N ALA A 54 -10.67 -4.28 1.90
CA ALA A 54 -11.89 -4.35 1.10
C ALA A 54 -11.65 -5.12 -0.21
N GLY A 55 -10.53 -4.86 -0.89
CA GLY A 55 -9.88 -5.81 -1.80
C GLY A 55 -10.46 -5.95 -3.20
N GLN A 56 -11.51 -5.22 -3.57
CA GLN A 56 -12.08 -5.33 -4.93
C GLN A 56 -11.06 -4.95 -6.00
N TYR A 57 -10.23 -3.92 -5.79
CA TYR A 57 -9.19 -3.55 -6.75
C TYR A 57 -8.14 -4.66 -6.94
N VAL A 58 -7.85 -5.43 -5.89
CA VAL A 58 -6.93 -6.58 -5.96
C VAL A 58 -7.55 -7.68 -6.81
N ALA A 59 -8.84 -7.99 -6.58
CA ALA A 59 -9.57 -8.99 -7.36
C ALA A 59 -9.75 -8.59 -8.84
N MET A 60 -10.04 -7.31 -9.12
CA MET A 60 -10.11 -6.78 -10.49
C MET A 60 -8.76 -6.88 -11.20
N THR A 61 -7.67 -6.48 -10.52
CA THR A 61 -6.31 -6.56 -11.06
C THR A 61 -5.94 -8.00 -11.38
N GLU A 62 -6.19 -8.94 -10.46
CA GLU A 62 -5.91 -10.35 -10.67
C GLU A 62 -6.73 -10.95 -11.82
N SER A 63 -8.02 -10.59 -11.93
CA SER A 63 -8.89 -11.09 -13.00
C SER A 63 -8.44 -10.61 -14.38
N LEU A 64 -8.07 -9.34 -14.51
CA LEU A 64 -7.54 -8.79 -15.77
C LEU A 64 -6.16 -9.36 -16.08
N PHE A 65 -5.32 -9.56 -15.06
CA PHE A 65 -4.02 -10.21 -15.23
C PHE A 65 -4.15 -11.63 -15.77
N LEU A 66 -5.01 -12.45 -15.16
CA LEU A 66 -5.29 -13.82 -15.61
C LEU A 66 -5.94 -13.86 -16.99
N SER A 67 -6.81 -12.89 -17.31
CA SER A 67 -7.39 -12.76 -18.65
C SER A 67 -6.33 -12.48 -19.73
N SER A 68 -5.36 -11.63 -19.40
CA SER A 68 -4.23 -11.30 -20.28
C SER A 68 -3.18 -12.42 -20.36
N HIS A 69 -2.99 -13.18 -19.26
CA HIS A 69 -1.95 -14.21 -19.12
C HIS A 69 -2.52 -15.56 -18.66
N PRO A 70 -3.40 -16.23 -19.45
CA PRO A 70 -4.13 -17.43 -19.02
C PRO A 70 -3.25 -18.67 -18.74
N LYS A 71 -1.95 -18.59 -19.06
CA LYS A 71 -0.97 -19.65 -18.77
C LYS A 71 -0.11 -19.36 -17.53
N ARG A 72 -0.29 -18.20 -16.88
CA ARG A 72 0.50 -17.76 -15.73
C ARG A 72 -0.38 -17.71 -14.50
N LYS A 73 0.10 -18.28 -13.39
CA LYS A 73 -0.70 -18.47 -12.18
C LYS A 73 0.01 -17.93 -10.93
N PRO A 74 0.38 -16.64 -10.87
CA PRO A 74 0.80 -16.03 -9.62
C PRO A 74 -0.36 -16.07 -8.60
N GLN A 75 -0.01 -16.13 -7.33
CA GLN A 75 -0.97 -16.06 -6.23
C GLN A 75 -1.01 -14.63 -5.70
N PHE A 76 -2.07 -13.89 -6.02
CA PHE A 76 -2.32 -12.57 -5.44
C PHE A 76 -2.83 -12.75 -4.00
N ILE A 77 -2.16 -12.13 -3.04
CA ILE A 77 -2.43 -12.27 -1.61
C ILE A 77 -2.77 -10.90 -1.04
N ASN A 78 -4.01 -10.73 -0.61
CA ASN A 78 -4.43 -9.54 0.12
C ASN A 78 -4.09 -9.69 1.61
N SER A 79 -3.19 -8.82 2.11
CA SER A 79 -2.86 -8.71 3.53
C SER A 79 -3.10 -7.29 4.05
N GLY A 80 -4.19 -6.66 3.59
CA GLY A 80 -4.63 -5.37 4.14
C GLY A 80 -5.14 -5.51 5.57
N LEU A 81 -4.79 -4.58 6.46
CA LEU A 81 -5.31 -4.54 7.83
C LEU A 81 -6.03 -3.21 8.09
N PRO A 82 -7.34 -3.20 8.41
CA PRO A 82 -8.06 -1.97 8.67
C PRO A 82 -7.45 -1.11 9.78
N SER A 83 -7.52 0.21 9.63
CA SER A 83 -6.90 1.22 10.51
C SER A 83 -5.36 1.26 10.52
N GLU A 84 -4.66 0.35 9.83
CA GLU A 84 -3.19 0.23 9.90
C GLU A 84 -2.46 1.44 9.32
N THR A 85 -1.32 1.77 9.95
CA THR A 85 -0.38 2.82 9.55
C THR A 85 1.03 2.26 9.34
N VAL A 86 1.86 2.99 8.61
CA VAL A 86 3.33 2.85 8.65
C VAL A 86 3.98 3.93 9.52
N SER A 87 3.29 5.03 9.82
CA SER A 87 3.77 6.07 10.74
C SER A 87 3.82 5.60 12.19
N GLY A 88 3.03 4.58 12.56
CA GLY A 88 2.88 4.13 13.95
C GLY A 88 2.07 5.11 14.81
N LEU A 89 1.46 6.12 14.20
CA LEU A 89 0.70 7.14 14.92
C LEU A 89 -0.77 6.72 15.09
N SER A 90 -1.36 7.22 16.17
CA SER A 90 -2.79 7.11 16.45
C SER A 90 -3.27 8.42 17.05
N GLU A 91 -4.41 8.91 16.60
CA GLU A 91 -5.12 10.00 17.26
C GLU A 91 -5.60 9.58 18.65
N PRO A 92 -5.74 10.53 19.59
CA PRO A 92 -6.47 10.30 20.84
C PRO A 92 -7.87 9.78 20.56
N ASN A 93 -8.33 8.83 21.37
CA ASN A 93 -9.67 8.26 21.29
C ASN A 93 -10.01 7.56 19.95
N HIS A 94 -9.02 7.06 19.22
CA HIS A 94 -9.26 6.22 18.04
C HIS A 94 -10.23 5.07 18.38
N ALA A 95 -11.21 4.84 17.49
CA ALA A 95 -12.25 3.82 17.66
C ALA A 95 -12.98 3.91 19.03
N ASP A 96 -13.36 5.12 19.44
CA ASP A 96 -13.99 5.41 20.74
C ASP A 96 -13.15 4.93 21.92
N GLY A 97 -11.83 5.01 21.79
CA GLY A 97 -10.87 4.60 22.82
C GLY A 97 -10.69 3.08 22.95
N LYS A 98 -11.31 2.28 22.08
CA LYS A 98 -11.22 0.81 22.15
C LYS A 98 -9.81 0.28 21.86
N PHE A 99 -9.07 0.91 20.95
CA PHE A 99 -7.71 0.54 20.60
C PHE A 99 -6.99 1.67 19.82
N PRO A 100 -5.65 1.78 19.91
CA PRO A 100 -4.89 2.66 19.02
C PRO A 100 -4.82 2.07 17.61
N ARG A 101 -4.54 2.90 16.59
CA ARG A 101 -4.29 2.40 15.23
C ARG A 101 -3.19 1.33 15.22
N PRO A 102 -3.38 0.19 14.55
CA PRO A 102 -2.32 -0.81 14.42
C PRO A 102 -1.16 -0.26 13.56
N CYS A 103 0.05 -0.70 13.84
CA CYS A 103 1.23 -0.39 13.04
C CYS A 103 1.66 -1.63 12.24
N LEU A 104 1.93 -1.48 10.94
CA LEU A 104 2.39 -2.58 10.10
C LEU A 104 3.60 -3.30 10.70
N PHE A 105 4.52 -2.54 11.31
CA PHE A 105 5.75 -3.09 11.88
C PHE A 105 5.52 -4.05 13.06
N ASP A 106 4.32 -4.09 13.64
CA ASP A 106 3.96 -5.07 14.69
C ASP A 106 3.74 -6.48 14.12
N ARG A 107 3.49 -6.60 12.81
CA ARG A 107 3.21 -7.88 12.15
C ARG A 107 4.05 -8.16 10.90
N LEU A 108 4.78 -7.16 10.38
CA LEU A 108 5.48 -7.23 9.10
C LEU A 108 6.39 -8.46 8.99
N ASP A 109 7.22 -8.73 9.99
CA ASP A 109 8.14 -9.87 9.96
C ASP A 109 7.39 -11.19 9.85
N ASN A 110 6.32 -11.37 10.63
CA ASN A 110 5.50 -12.58 10.58
C ASN A 110 4.80 -12.74 9.22
N VAL A 111 4.30 -11.63 8.64
CA VAL A 111 3.72 -11.62 7.29
C VAL A 111 4.77 -12.06 6.26
N LEU A 112 5.96 -11.47 6.29
CA LEU A 112 7.03 -11.74 5.34
C LEU A 112 7.61 -13.16 5.48
N ASP A 113 7.78 -13.66 6.70
CA ASP A 113 8.36 -14.98 6.96
C ASP A 113 7.41 -16.12 6.60
N LYS A 114 6.11 -15.93 6.84
CA LYS A 114 5.08 -16.93 6.52
C LYS A 114 4.67 -16.90 5.06
N ILE A 115 4.52 -15.71 4.47
CA ILE A 115 4.13 -15.59 3.06
C ILE A 115 5.33 -15.82 2.15
N LYS A 116 6.50 -15.24 2.44
CA LYS A 116 7.68 -15.23 1.55
C LYS A 116 7.33 -14.68 0.16
N PRO A 117 6.85 -13.42 0.07
CA PRO A 117 6.44 -12.84 -1.20
C PRO A 117 7.64 -12.54 -2.10
N GLU A 118 7.44 -12.67 -3.41
CA GLU A 118 8.42 -12.24 -4.41
C GLU A 118 8.11 -10.85 -4.95
N VAL A 119 6.83 -10.49 -4.99
CA VAL A 119 6.33 -9.18 -5.39
C VAL A 119 5.50 -8.59 -4.27
N VAL A 120 5.70 -7.30 -3.98
CA VAL A 120 4.92 -6.60 -2.95
C VAL A 120 4.39 -5.27 -3.50
N PHE A 121 3.06 -5.14 -3.53
CA PHE A 121 2.36 -3.87 -3.72
C PHE A 121 2.13 -3.22 -2.36
N VAL A 122 2.40 -1.93 -2.25
CA VAL A 122 2.32 -1.20 -0.97
C VAL A 122 1.47 0.06 -1.11
N CYS A 123 0.41 0.18 -0.30
CA CYS A 123 -0.45 1.38 -0.26
C CYS A 123 -0.75 1.81 1.18
N TYR A 124 -0.08 2.86 1.62
CA TYR A 124 -0.28 3.51 2.93
C TYR A 124 -0.28 5.04 2.77
N GLY A 125 -0.81 5.74 3.78
CA GLY A 125 -0.93 7.20 3.80
C GLY A 125 -2.28 7.69 4.31
N MET A 126 -3.37 6.99 3.97
CA MET A 126 -4.74 7.37 4.37
C MET A 126 -4.88 7.55 5.89
N ASN A 127 -4.38 6.60 6.68
CA ASN A 127 -4.47 6.64 8.14
C ASN A 127 -3.31 7.40 8.81
N ASP A 128 -2.20 7.61 8.09
CA ASP A 128 -0.91 8.00 8.67
C ASP A 128 -0.87 9.46 9.14
N GLY A 129 -1.66 10.33 8.51
CA GLY A 129 -1.91 11.70 8.95
C GLY A 129 -3.03 11.83 9.99
N ILE A 130 -3.64 10.70 10.41
CA ILE A 130 -4.67 10.58 11.45
C ILE A 130 -5.86 11.54 11.29
N TYR A 131 -6.21 11.88 10.04
CA TYR A 131 -7.34 12.75 9.70
C TYR A 131 -7.28 14.16 10.31
N LEU A 132 -6.06 14.63 10.61
CA LEU A 132 -5.80 15.99 11.09
C LEU A 132 -5.18 16.87 9.99
N PRO A 133 -5.19 18.21 10.15
CA PRO A 133 -4.46 19.10 9.26
C PRO A 133 -2.99 18.71 9.09
N PHE A 134 -2.37 19.15 8.00
CA PHE A 134 -0.95 18.85 7.75
C PHE A 134 -0.07 19.25 8.94
N ASP A 135 0.86 18.38 9.28
CA ASP A 135 1.86 18.59 10.32
C ASP A 135 3.17 17.94 9.90
N ALA A 136 4.27 18.66 10.11
CA ALA A 136 5.59 18.23 9.66
C ALA A 136 6.08 16.99 10.42
N ILE A 137 5.73 16.84 11.70
CA ILE A 137 6.16 15.69 12.52
C ILE A 137 5.43 14.42 12.07
N ARG A 138 4.12 14.49 11.86
CA ARG A 138 3.34 13.36 11.32
C ARG A 138 3.79 12.96 9.93
N PHE A 139 4.07 13.95 9.08
CA PHE A 139 4.59 13.70 7.75
C PHE A 139 5.96 13.03 7.81
N GLU A 140 6.87 13.46 8.68
CA GLU A 140 8.16 12.80 8.87
C GLU A 140 8.01 11.35 9.35
N ALA A 141 7.07 11.08 10.26
CA ALA A 141 6.77 9.72 10.71
C ALA A 141 6.30 8.83 9.54
N TYR A 142 5.42 9.34 8.67
CA TYR A 142 5.01 8.64 7.45
C TYR A 142 6.20 8.33 6.54
N LYS A 143 7.04 9.33 6.23
CA LYS A 143 8.23 9.15 5.39
C LYS A 143 9.18 8.09 5.94
N ASN A 144 9.47 8.15 7.23
CA ASN A 144 10.31 7.17 7.93
C ASN A 144 9.70 5.77 7.88
N GLY A 145 8.38 5.65 8.05
CA GLY A 145 7.66 4.40 7.89
C GLY A 145 7.83 3.79 6.48
N ILE A 146 7.65 4.60 5.43
CA ILE A 146 7.84 4.17 4.04
C ILE A 146 9.28 3.70 3.79
N ILE A 147 10.28 4.49 4.23
CA ILE A 147 11.70 4.17 4.04
C ILE A 147 12.08 2.89 4.81
N ARG A 148 11.64 2.75 6.07
CA ARG A 148 11.86 1.56 6.89
C ARG A 148 11.23 0.32 6.26
N LEU A 149 10.01 0.44 5.74
CA LEU A 149 9.32 -0.65 5.06
C LEU A 149 10.08 -1.06 3.80
N HIS A 150 10.51 -0.11 2.95
CA HIS A 150 11.30 -0.43 1.77
C HIS A 150 12.55 -1.23 2.12
N LYS A 151 13.33 -0.72 3.09
CA LYS A 151 14.54 -1.40 3.55
C LYS A 151 14.23 -2.82 4.01
N ARG A 152 13.18 -3.02 4.80
CA ARG A 152 12.83 -4.35 5.32
C ARG A 152 12.42 -5.32 4.22
N LEU A 153 11.68 -4.86 3.20
CA LEU A 153 11.30 -5.67 2.04
C LEU A 153 12.53 -6.08 1.21
N VAL A 154 13.47 -5.15 1.00
CA VAL A 154 14.76 -5.44 0.33
C VAL A 154 15.58 -6.44 1.15
N ASP A 155 15.70 -6.24 2.47
CA ASP A 155 16.46 -7.13 3.37
C ASP A 155 15.84 -8.55 3.41
N GLN A 156 14.52 -8.68 3.21
CA GLN A 156 13.84 -9.99 3.08
C GLN A 156 14.09 -10.66 1.72
N GLY A 157 14.63 -9.94 0.73
CA GLY A 157 14.86 -10.45 -0.61
C GLY A 157 13.63 -10.39 -1.54
N VAL A 158 12.69 -9.47 -1.29
CA VAL A 158 11.59 -9.19 -2.22
C VAL A 158 12.16 -8.74 -3.56
N LYS A 159 11.75 -9.40 -4.66
CA LYS A 159 12.32 -9.20 -5.99
C LYS A 159 11.78 -7.94 -6.68
N ARG A 160 10.52 -7.58 -6.43
CA ARG A 160 9.87 -6.41 -7.01
C ARG A 160 8.96 -5.73 -5.99
N ILE A 161 9.14 -4.44 -5.77
CA ILE A 161 8.33 -3.63 -4.87
C ILE A 161 7.63 -2.58 -5.72
N LEU A 162 6.29 -2.52 -5.67
CA LEU A 162 5.49 -1.51 -6.35
C LEU A 162 4.82 -0.62 -5.31
N TRP A 163 5.27 0.63 -5.24
CA TRP A 163 4.65 1.63 -4.38
C TRP A 163 3.38 2.16 -5.03
N MET A 164 2.35 2.39 -4.23
CA MET A 164 1.12 3.03 -4.64
C MET A 164 0.87 4.23 -3.75
N THR A 165 0.58 5.38 -4.35
CA THR A 165 0.16 6.57 -3.58
C THR A 165 -1.18 6.29 -2.89
N PRO A 166 -1.45 6.87 -1.71
CA PRO A 166 -2.75 6.71 -1.06
C PRO A 166 -3.88 7.26 -1.95
N PRO A 167 -5.04 6.60 -2.02
CA PRO A 167 -6.18 7.11 -2.79
C PRO A 167 -6.74 8.39 -2.15
N VAL A 168 -7.66 9.05 -2.84
CA VAL A 168 -8.28 10.30 -2.38
C VAL A 168 -9.11 10.13 -1.12
N HIS A 169 -9.16 11.20 -0.32
CA HIS A 169 -10.11 11.37 0.76
C HIS A 169 -11.13 12.44 0.39
N ASP A 170 -12.40 12.17 0.59
CA ASP A 170 -13.48 13.09 0.25
C ASP A 170 -14.19 13.58 1.51
N ASP A 171 -13.71 14.71 2.05
CA ASP A 171 -14.19 15.24 3.32
C ASP A 171 -15.70 15.58 3.28
N PRO A 172 -16.47 15.28 4.33
CA PRO A 172 -17.92 15.52 4.34
C PRO A 172 -18.29 16.99 4.17
N GLN A 173 -17.45 17.93 4.60
CA GLN A 173 -17.71 19.37 4.51
C GLN A 173 -16.79 20.05 3.51
N LEU A 174 -15.49 19.76 3.58
CA LEU A 174 -14.46 20.44 2.80
C LEU A 174 -14.18 19.75 1.46
N ARG A 175 -14.77 18.58 1.19
CA ARG A 175 -14.49 17.75 0.01
C ARG A 175 -12.97 17.54 -0.14
N LEU A 176 -12.43 17.74 -1.35
CA LEU A 176 -11.00 17.65 -1.63
C LEU A 176 -10.15 18.79 -1.01
N ASN A 177 -10.77 19.80 -0.40
CA ASN A 177 -10.06 20.86 0.32
C ASN A 177 -9.75 20.52 1.78
N GLY A 178 -10.29 19.42 2.30
CA GLY A 178 -10.04 18.94 3.66
C GLY A 178 -8.77 18.08 3.76
N TYR A 179 -8.89 16.92 4.40
CA TYR A 179 -7.76 16.01 4.61
C TYR A 179 -7.08 15.53 3.31
N ASN A 180 -7.76 15.61 2.16
CA ASN A 180 -7.11 15.31 0.87
C ASN A 180 -5.87 16.16 0.61
N LYS A 181 -5.79 17.41 1.11
CA LYS A 181 -4.57 18.23 0.98
C LYS A 181 -3.36 17.65 1.72
N VAL A 182 -3.58 16.84 2.75
CA VAL A 182 -2.51 16.08 3.41
C VAL A 182 -2.08 14.93 2.50
N LEU A 183 -3.05 14.23 1.91
CA LEU A 183 -2.78 13.12 0.99
C LEU A 183 -2.12 13.57 -0.32
N ASP A 184 -2.46 14.76 -0.83
CA ASP A 184 -1.76 15.42 -1.95
C ASP A 184 -0.26 15.50 -1.64
N ARG A 185 0.10 16.06 -0.48
CA ARG A 185 1.51 16.21 -0.06
C ARG A 185 2.21 14.87 0.14
N TYR A 186 1.50 13.87 0.66
CA TYR A 186 2.06 12.53 0.87
C TYR A 186 2.31 11.84 -0.48
N ALA A 187 1.37 11.97 -1.43
CA ALA A 187 1.49 11.44 -2.78
C ALA A 187 2.61 12.14 -3.57
N GLU A 188 2.67 13.48 -3.56
CA GLU A 188 3.72 14.28 -4.19
C GLU A 188 5.11 13.86 -3.71
N TRP A 189 5.28 13.75 -2.39
CA TRP A 189 6.54 13.32 -1.83
C TRP A 189 6.86 11.88 -2.20
N LEU A 190 5.91 10.95 -2.12
CA LEU A 190 6.18 9.55 -2.44
C LEU A 190 6.58 9.39 -3.91
N ILE A 191 5.91 10.10 -4.83
CA ILE A 191 6.27 10.15 -6.25
C ILE A 191 7.68 10.72 -6.45
N GLY A 192 7.97 11.89 -5.85
CA GLY A 192 9.27 12.53 -5.97
C GLY A 192 10.40 11.68 -5.36
N TYR A 193 10.15 11.07 -4.21
CA TYR A 193 11.10 10.22 -3.51
C TYR A 193 11.33 8.91 -4.27
N ALA A 194 10.28 8.25 -4.74
CA ALA A 194 10.40 7.05 -5.57
C ALA A 194 11.23 7.32 -6.83
N LYS A 195 10.98 8.45 -7.52
CA LYS A 195 11.79 8.86 -8.68
C LYS A 195 13.26 9.06 -8.32
N MET A 196 13.56 9.74 -7.21
CA MET A 196 14.93 9.95 -6.72
C MET A 196 15.64 8.63 -6.42
N GLN A 197 14.93 7.67 -5.84
CA GLN A 197 15.45 6.36 -5.45
C GLN A 197 15.35 5.31 -6.57
N SER A 198 14.83 5.67 -7.74
CA SER A 198 14.49 4.74 -8.82
C SER A 198 13.58 3.59 -8.37
N TRP A 199 12.67 3.85 -7.41
CA TRP A 199 11.64 2.90 -7.02
C TRP A 199 10.51 2.88 -8.04
N GLU A 200 9.95 1.69 -8.25
CA GLU A 200 8.75 1.52 -9.05
C GLU A 200 7.52 2.02 -8.29
N ILE A 201 6.75 2.90 -8.94
CA ILE A 201 5.60 3.58 -8.33
C ILE A 201 4.44 3.71 -9.31
N ILE A 202 3.23 3.56 -8.77
CA ILE A 202 1.94 3.72 -9.44
C ILE A 202 1.20 4.86 -8.72
N ASP A 203 0.86 5.92 -9.43
CA ASP A 203 0.08 7.03 -8.90
C ASP A 203 -1.41 6.68 -8.96
N LEU A 204 -2.01 6.41 -7.80
CA LEU A 204 -3.46 6.26 -7.65
C LEU A 204 -4.12 7.61 -7.29
N HIS A 205 -3.38 8.52 -6.67
CA HIS A 205 -3.95 9.68 -5.98
C HIS A 205 -4.47 10.70 -7.00
N PHE A 206 -3.60 11.19 -7.88
CA PHE A 206 -3.98 12.27 -8.78
C PHE A 206 -4.96 11.84 -9.88
N PRO A 207 -4.88 10.62 -10.46
CA PRO A 207 -5.93 10.14 -11.36
C PRO A 207 -7.31 10.07 -10.70
N MET A 208 -7.39 9.51 -9.47
CA MET A 208 -8.66 9.46 -8.73
C MET A 208 -9.16 10.85 -8.34
N ARG A 209 -8.25 11.77 -7.97
CA ARG A 209 -8.58 13.16 -7.65
C ARG A 209 -9.19 13.88 -8.85
N ARG A 210 -8.52 13.84 -10.01
CA ARG A 210 -9.04 14.45 -11.24
C ARG A 210 -10.40 13.87 -11.64
N TYR A 211 -10.58 12.56 -11.48
CA TYR A 211 -11.86 11.91 -11.74
C TYR A 211 -12.96 12.45 -10.81
N LEU A 212 -12.68 12.55 -9.50
CA LEU A 212 -13.63 13.03 -8.52
C LEU A 212 -13.95 14.52 -8.72
N GLU A 213 -12.96 15.37 -9.00
CA GLU A 213 -13.15 16.78 -9.34
C GLU A 213 -14.10 16.94 -10.54
N ALA A 214 -13.82 16.26 -11.65
CA ALA A 214 -14.63 16.33 -12.87
C ALA A 214 -16.07 15.79 -12.69
N LYS A 215 -16.28 14.89 -11.72
CA LYS A 215 -17.63 14.39 -11.39
C LYS A 215 -18.38 15.34 -10.46
N ILE A 216 -17.70 15.91 -9.46
CA ILE A 216 -18.27 16.92 -8.55
C ILE A 216 -18.74 18.16 -9.33
N GLU A 217 -18.01 18.57 -10.37
CA GLU A 217 -18.42 19.67 -11.25
C GLU A 217 -19.77 19.44 -11.95
N LYS A 218 -20.13 18.17 -12.20
CA LYS A 218 -21.37 17.78 -12.87
C LYS A 218 -22.48 17.42 -11.88
N ASP A 219 -22.10 16.85 -10.75
CA ASP A 219 -22.99 16.44 -9.66
C ASP A 219 -22.26 16.65 -8.34
N ALA A 220 -22.62 17.72 -7.62
CA ALA A 220 -22.01 18.08 -6.35
C ALA A 220 -22.17 17.01 -5.25
N GLN A 221 -23.13 16.08 -5.40
CA GLN A 221 -23.35 14.97 -4.47
C GLN A 221 -22.56 13.71 -4.85
N PHE A 222 -21.88 13.70 -6.00
CA PHE A 222 -21.09 12.55 -6.43
C PHE A 222 -19.97 12.23 -5.43
N LYS A 223 -19.89 10.96 -5.05
CA LYS A 223 -18.85 10.44 -4.16
C LYS A 223 -18.29 9.14 -4.71
N LEU A 224 -16.96 8.96 -4.61
CA LEU A 224 -16.34 7.64 -4.80
C LEU A 224 -16.50 6.75 -3.56
N ALA A 225 -16.62 7.34 -2.38
CA ALA A 225 -16.75 6.68 -1.08
C ALA A 225 -17.88 7.33 -0.28
N ALA A 226 -18.83 6.54 0.24
CA ALA A 226 -19.96 7.07 1.00
C ALA A 226 -19.51 7.80 2.28
N ASP A 227 -18.48 7.26 2.94
CA ASP A 227 -17.85 7.81 4.15
C ASP A 227 -16.63 8.71 3.86
N GLY A 228 -16.33 8.95 2.58
CA GLY A 228 -15.17 9.74 2.16
C GLY A 228 -13.82 9.02 2.22
N VAL A 229 -13.76 7.77 2.71
CA VAL A 229 -12.53 7.01 2.93
C VAL A 229 -12.48 5.71 2.12
N HIS A 230 -13.55 4.92 2.16
CA HIS A 230 -13.59 3.58 1.57
C HIS A 230 -14.31 3.63 0.22
N PRO A 231 -13.57 3.63 -0.90
CA PRO A 231 -14.18 3.70 -2.22
C PRO A 231 -15.11 2.50 -2.46
N GLY A 232 -16.24 2.76 -3.13
CA GLY A 232 -17.08 1.71 -3.70
C GLY A 232 -16.44 1.09 -4.95
N GLU A 233 -17.23 0.30 -5.68
CA GLU A 233 -16.74 -0.45 -6.85
C GLU A 233 -16.05 0.45 -7.90
N LEU A 234 -16.61 1.62 -8.18
CA LEU A 234 -16.02 2.57 -9.13
C LEU A 234 -14.66 3.08 -8.66
N GLY A 235 -14.48 3.42 -7.38
CA GLY A 235 -13.18 3.86 -6.89
C GLY A 235 -12.16 2.73 -6.86
N HIS A 236 -12.58 1.51 -6.53
CA HIS A 236 -11.76 0.31 -6.67
C HIS A 236 -11.35 0.03 -8.12
N TRP A 237 -12.25 0.26 -9.07
CA TRP A 237 -11.94 0.17 -10.50
C TRP A 237 -10.87 1.18 -10.92
N LEU A 238 -11.00 2.45 -10.51
CA LEU A 238 -9.97 3.46 -10.81
C LEU A 238 -8.60 3.05 -10.29
N MET A 239 -8.52 2.46 -9.09
CA MET A 239 -7.26 1.92 -8.56
C MET A 239 -6.73 0.75 -9.40
N ALA A 240 -7.59 -0.23 -9.72
CA ALA A 240 -7.20 -1.39 -10.52
C ALA A 240 -6.74 -0.99 -11.93
N LYS A 241 -7.38 0.02 -12.52
CA LYS A 241 -7.03 0.57 -13.83
C LYS A 241 -5.58 1.05 -13.88
N GLU A 242 -5.17 1.90 -12.95
CA GLU A 242 -3.79 2.40 -12.89
C GLU A 242 -2.77 1.26 -12.68
N ILE A 243 -3.11 0.26 -11.85
CA ILE A 243 -2.27 -0.92 -11.66
C ILE A 243 -2.14 -1.74 -12.94
N VAL A 244 -3.26 -2.01 -13.62
CA VAL A 244 -3.27 -2.81 -14.84
C VAL A 244 -2.53 -2.10 -15.98
N GLN A 245 -2.74 -0.79 -16.15
CA GLN A 245 -2.02 0.00 -17.16
C GLN A 245 -0.52 0.05 -16.89
N HIS A 246 -0.10 0.05 -15.61
CA HIS A 246 1.31 -0.04 -15.25
C HIS A 246 1.92 -1.42 -15.53
N LEU A 247 1.19 -2.50 -15.20
CA LEU A 247 1.69 -3.86 -15.34
C LEU A 247 1.63 -4.40 -16.78
N MET A 248 0.61 -3.98 -17.53
CA MET A 248 0.22 -4.49 -18.84
C MET A 248 -0.20 -3.32 -19.75
N PRO A 249 0.72 -2.43 -20.14
CA PRO A 249 0.38 -1.18 -20.83
C PRO A 249 -0.33 -1.38 -22.17
N ASP A 250 -0.08 -2.51 -22.84
CA ASP A 250 -0.70 -2.84 -24.13
C ASP A 250 -2.00 -3.65 -23.98
N PHE A 251 -2.39 -4.03 -22.76
CA PHE A 251 -3.60 -4.81 -22.55
C PHE A 251 -4.84 -3.90 -22.62
N PRO A 252 -5.78 -4.15 -23.54
CA PRO A 252 -6.94 -3.29 -23.69
C PRO A 252 -7.87 -3.44 -22.48
N ILE A 253 -8.21 -2.30 -21.88
CA ILE A 253 -9.20 -2.20 -20.81
C ILE A 253 -10.22 -1.11 -21.14
N GLU A 254 -11.47 -1.36 -20.81
CA GLU A 254 -12.55 -0.39 -21.02
C GLU A 254 -12.51 0.72 -19.98
N SER A 255 -13.14 1.85 -20.27
CA SER A 255 -13.16 2.99 -19.35
C SER A 255 -13.90 2.70 -18.03
N ALA A 256 -14.95 1.89 -18.08
CA ALA A 256 -15.74 1.46 -16.93
C ALA A 256 -15.59 -0.05 -16.68
N TRP A 257 -15.66 -0.45 -15.41
CA TRP A 257 -15.58 -1.86 -15.03
C TRP A 257 -16.68 -2.72 -15.68
N ASP A 258 -17.92 -2.25 -15.68
CA ASP A 258 -19.03 -2.97 -16.30
C ASP A 258 -18.85 -3.20 -17.81
N ASP A 259 -18.19 -2.28 -18.51
CA ASP A 259 -17.88 -2.45 -19.93
C ASP A 259 -16.84 -3.56 -20.16
N ASN A 260 -15.83 -3.67 -19.28
CA ASN A 260 -14.91 -4.81 -19.29
C ASN A 260 -15.68 -6.13 -19.09
N LEU A 261 -16.64 -6.16 -18.15
CA LEU A 261 -17.45 -7.34 -17.90
C LEU A 261 -18.41 -7.68 -19.04
N ARG A 262 -18.93 -6.68 -19.75
CA ARG A 262 -19.84 -6.86 -20.91
C ARG A 262 -19.08 -7.36 -22.14
N SER A 263 -17.93 -6.77 -22.43
CA SER A 263 -17.10 -7.13 -23.59
C SER A 263 -16.45 -8.50 -23.45
N GLN A 264 -16.26 -9.00 -22.22
CA GLN A 264 -15.60 -10.28 -21.93
C GLN A 264 -16.47 -11.15 -21.01
N PRO A 265 -17.40 -11.97 -21.53
CA PRO A 265 -18.30 -12.80 -20.71
C PRO A 265 -17.58 -13.73 -19.72
N LYS A 266 -16.42 -14.25 -20.11
CA LYS A 266 -15.57 -15.08 -19.23
C LYS A 266 -14.96 -14.28 -18.08
N LEU A 267 -14.68 -12.98 -18.25
CA LEU A 267 -14.13 -12.12 -17.21
C LEU A 267 -15.11 -11.96 -16.04
N ARG A 268 -16.42 -11.90 -16.30
CA ARG A 268 -17.44 -11.84 -15.24
C ARG A 268 -17.40 -13.08 -14.35
N GLN A 269 -17.34 -14.25 -14.96
CA GLN A 269 -17.24 -15.52 -14.24
C GLN A 269 -15.91 -15.61 -13.48
N LEU A 270 -14.79 -15.27 -14.14
CA LEU A 270 -13.47 -15.21 -13.54
C LEU A 270 -13.43 -14.29 -12.31
N TYR A 271 -13.90 -13.04 -12.45
CA TYR A 271 -13.94 -12.07 -11.35
C TYR A 271 -14.78 -12.56 -10.19
N THR A 272 -15.89 -13.23 -10.44
CA THR A 272 -16.76 -13.78 -9.39
C THR A 272 -16.02 -14.83 -8.56
N LEU A 273 -15.30 -15.74 -9.23
CA LEU A 273 -14.48 -16.76 -8.57
C LEU A 273 -13.27 -16.16 -7.84
N VAL A 274 -12.56 -15.23 -8.49
CA VAL A 274 -11.41 -14.54 -7.90
C VAL A 274 -11.82 -13.75 -6.66
N LEU A 275 -12.92 -12.98 -6.72
CA LEU A 275 -13.41 -12.20 -5.59
C LEU A 275 -13.84 -13.10 -4.42
N LYS A 276 -14.56 -14.21 -4.70
CA LYS A 276 -14.92 -15.22 -3.69
C LYS A 276 -13.67 -15.77 -3.00
N ARG A 277 -12.66 -16.18 -3.78
CA ARG A 277 -11.40 -16.71 -3.28
C ARG A 277 -10.62 -15.68 -2.47
N GLN A 278 -10.48 -14.45 -2.95
CA GLN A 278 -9.80 -13.35 -2.24
C GLN A 278 -10.49 -13.02 -0.91
N THR A 279 -11.82 -12.98 -0.90
CA THR A 279 -12.62 -12.68 0.30
C THR A 279 -12.38 -13.72 1.40
N MET A 280 -12.31 -15.00 1.05
CA MET A 280 -11.97 -16.06 2.00
C MET A 280 -10.49 -16.00 2.42
N MET A 281 -9.58 -15.89 1.44
CA MET A 281 -8.15 -16.00 1.71
C MET A 281 -7.59 -14.84 2.52
N LYS A 282 -8.11 -13.61 2.37
CA LYS A 282 -7.60 -12.45 3.12
C LYS A 282 -7.71 -12.67 4.64
N ASP A 283 -8.83 -13.21 5.11
CA ASP A 283 -9.05 -13.44 6.54
C ASP A 283 -8.22 -14.64 7.05
N ALA A 284 -8.08 -15.68 6.23
CA ALA A 284 -7.22 -16.82 6.52
C ALA A 284 -5.75 -16.40 6.64
N TRP A 285 -5.27 -15.56 5.72
CA TRP A 285 -3.92 -15.00 5.76
C TRP A 285 -3.71 -14.08 6.96
N LEU A 286 -4.65 -13.20 7.28
CA LEU A 286 -4.56 -12.35 8.48
C LEU A 286 -4.51 -13.17 9.77
N THR A 287 -5.29 -14.26 9.84
CA THR A 287 -5.27 -15.17 10.99
C THR A 287 -3.95 -15.91 11.08
N TYR A 288 -3.46 -16.44 9.96
CA TYR A 288 -2.22 -17.19 9.89
C TYR A 288 -0.99 -16.32 10.17
N THR A 289 -0.95 -15.11 9.62
CA THR A 289 0.16 -14.14 9.82
C THR A 289 0.03 -13.34 11.11
N GLY A 290 -1.13 -13.37 11.77
CA GLY A 290 -1.37 -12.73 13.06
C GLY A 290 -1.45 -11.20 12.99
N HIS A 291 -2.41 -10.65 13.75
CA HIS A 291 -2.51 -9.22 14.01
C HIS A 291 -3.12 -8.99 15.39
N LYS A 292 -2.95 -7.78 15.92
CA LYS A 292 -3.50 -7.38 17.23
C LYS A 292 -4.78 -6.55 17.13
N ARG A 293 -5.23 -6.22 15.91
CA ARG A 293 -6.44 -5.41 15.71
C ARG A 293 -7.69 -6.14 16.23
N PRO A 294 -8.45 -5.58 17.18
CA PRO A 294 -9.68 -6.19 17.67
C PRO A 294 -10.82 -6.06 16.65
N GLY A 295 -11.88 -6.86 16.85
CA GLY A 295 -13.13 -6.76 16.11
C GLY A 295 -13.08 -7.22 14.64
N LEU A 296 -12.01 -7.90 14.21
CA LEU A 296 -11.99 -8.62 12.95
C LEU A 296 -12.42 -10.06 13.15
N SER A 297 -13.17 -10.59 12.18
CA SER A 297 -13.48 -12.02 12.10
C SER A 297 -12.19 -12.82 11.96
N LYS A 298 -12.11 -13.96 12.65
CA LYS A 298 -11.04 -14.93 12.39
C LYS A 298 -11.37 -15.64 11.08
N GLY A 299 -10.39 -15.71 10.18
CA GLY A 299 -10.45 -16.59 9.04
C GLY A 299 -10.37 -18.06 9.45
N ILE A 300 -10.81 -18.93 8.56
CA ILE A 300 -10.58 -20.37 8.69
C ILE A 300 -9.06 -20.68 8.68
N PRO A 301 -8.62 -21.79 9.28
CA PRO A 301 -7.21 -22.20 9.24
C PRO A 301 -6.65 -22.23 7.81
N VAL A 302 -5.39 -21.82 7.63
CA VAL A 302 -4.81 -21.66 6.28
C VAL A 302 -4.75 -22.97 5.51
N GLU A 303 -4.65 -24.10 6.21
CA GLU A 303 -4.67 -25.44 5.64
C GLU A 303 -6.02 -25.75 5.00
N ASP A 304 -7.13 -25.40 5.66
CA ASP A 304 -8.48 -25.59 5.12
C ASP A 304 -8.81 -24.54 4.06
N ALA A 305 -8.36 -23.30 4.25
CA ALA A 305 -8.44 -22.26 3.22
C ALA A 305 -7.72 -22.67 1.93
N SER A 306 -6.57 -23.35 2.06
CA SER A 306 -5.78 -23.83 0.91
C SER A 306 -6.51 -24.93 0.12
N LYS A 307 -7.26 -25.81 0.79
CA LYS A 307 -8.11 -26.81 0.13
C LYS A 307 -9.24 -26.12 -0.65
N ALA A 308 -9.95 -25.18 -0.02
CA ALA A 308 -11.01 -24.40 -0.67
C ALA A 308 -10.46 -23.52 -1.81
N TYR A 309 -9.26 -22.97 -1.64
CA TYR A 309 -8.54 -22.24 -2.69
C TYR A 309 -8.31 -23.14 -3.91
N ALA A 310 -7.84 -24.37 -3.71
CA ALA A 310 -7.57 -25.31 -4.79
C ALA A 310 -8.83 -25.63 -5.61
N VAL A 311 -9.98 -25.82 -4.94
CA VAL A 311 -11.27 -26.04 -5.62
C VAL A 311 -11.64 -24.86 -6.51
N ILE A 312 -11.60 -23.63 -5.98
CA ILE A 312 -11.92 -22.43 -6.78
C ILE A 312 -10.87 -22.23 -7.90
N GLN A 313 -9.61 -22.57 -7.64
CA GLN A 313 -8.55 -22.49 -8.63
C GLN A 313 -8.78 -23.47 -9.80
N ASP A 314 -9.34 -24.65 -9.54
CA ASP A 314 -9.71 -25.61 -10.59
C ASP A 314 -10.94 -25.15 -11.37
N GLU A 315 -11.90 -24.48 -10.74
CA GLU A 315 -13.00 -23.79 -11.44
C GLU A 315 -12.47 -22.68 -12.37
N ILE A 316 -11.51 -21.87 -11.90
CA ILE A 316 -10.84 -20.85 -12.73
C ILE A 316 -10.12 -21.50 -13.93
N LYS A 317 -9.43 -22.62 -13.72
CA LYS A 317 -8.78 -23.39 -14.80
C LYS A 317 -9.79 -23.92 -15.81
N ALA A 318 -10.95 -24.39 -15.37
CA ALA A 318 -12.01 -24.86 -16.25
C ALA A 318 -12.58 -23.75 -17.15
N LEU A 319 -12.50 -22.49 -16.74
CA LEU A 319 -12.84 -21.33 -17.59
C LEU A 319 -11.79 -21.01 -18.66
N GLY A 320 -10.59 -21.56 -18.52
CA GLY A 320 -9.44 -21.36 -19.41
C GLY A 320 -8.41 -20.35 -18.92
N PHE A 321 -8.32 -20.10 -17.60
CA PHE A 321 -7.37 -19.18 -16.97
C PHE A 321 -6.43 -19.89 -15.96
#